data_AF-A0AAU6WGB3-F1
#
_entry.id   AF-A0AAU6WGB3-F1
#
_cell.length_a   1.000
_cell.length_b   1.000
_cell.length_c   1.000
_cell.angle_alpha   90.00
_cell.angle_beta   90.00
_cell.angle_gamma   90.00
#
_symmetry.space_group_name_H-M   'P 1'
#
loop_
_entity.id
_entity.type
_entity.pdbx_description
1 polymer ?
#
loop_
_entity_poly.entity_id
_entity_poly.type
_entity_poly.pdbx_seq_one_letter_code
_entity_poly.pdbx_strand_id
1 'polypeptide(L)'
;MAWVTITNVKGPKGDKGDPGLGAENALQFKTSVPAGDVSTWTGLANAGIYRVPTQTQVNAITGIPLGAGPGNVLVSPVGSTTSTVTWMEYGDDASIWDRTVSTDTANVTGWVRRVKTKRVGTSLTLTGGSAAQTRTDFGGRLPVNFGVDIPRWRAHIRNYNLRDSNAYTGVLTITALSIGEAEIDAFGQYTGNWIEGTQQFLQGGITTPSSGSEVITNFFDYQVSKEKAYLLSYAFTGGSGQMVVEAQGGGFVLTNGSAAVNSVSTPSTMSKTMPLMFWIEAEVPEATPVKAVVGDSLSVGVSATLPVHDSWLAKLCRAEGALPMFWAASGDTLANFANDLAWKFHQWKALARPDVTYFAMGSNDIFGSGASLATMKQRFYDCWLKLRAFAGPNVVLCSIFPRFNGSAPEEAVRKQYNEWLETSLPGGASYFIDMAMAITNPDGSTLSLKYASSSTDIHLTSQGYARVTQFMVSTVVSKDQRYVVRETAGRTVSVWDYLNNREQLIYGDTGVRDVSSLVPAGITVTNLRISRTGRTVNVSAQAVTSSTAGHMTILDLPLGFRPDDGSQRAGVATSRSSNIVRPISPFTSLLRILDMPAGTLMEFGCSYTTADPWPTTLPGSAVGTIPYQ
;
A
#
# COMPACT_ATOMS: atom_id res chain seq x y z
N MET A 1 -16.52 0.12 -17.49
CA MET A 1 -16.76 -1.18 -18.16
C MET A 1 -15.43 -1.90 -18.27
N ALA A 2 -15.24 -2.99 -17.54
CA ALA A 2 -14.06 -3.85 -17.65
C ALA A 2 -14.52 -5.29 -17.81
N TRP A 3 -13.95 -6.01 -18.77
CA TRP A 3 -13.91 -7.48 -18.79
C TRP A 3 -12.58 -7.94 -19.35
N VAL A 4 -11.99 -8.96 -18.73
CA VAL A 4 -11.36 -10.11 -19.42
C VAL A 4 -11.68 -11.33 -18.58
N THR A 5 -12.39 -12.31 -19.14
CA THR A 5 -12.56 -13.65 -18.55
C THR A 5 -11.77 -14.62 -19.40
N ILE A 6 -10.66 -15.16 -18.89
CA ILE A 6 -10.00 -16.34 -19.47
C ILE A 6 -9.80 -17.35 -18.34
N THR A 7 -10.56 -18.44 -18.39
CA THR A 7 -10.28 -19.64 -17.60
C THR A 7 -10.05 -20.81 -18.56
N ASN A 8 -8.77 -21.10 -18.80
CA ASN A 8 -8.33 -22.36 -19.36
C ASN A 8 -8.56 -23.45 -18.29
N VAL A 9 -9.67 -24.17 -18.40
CA VAL A 9 -9.89 -25.40 -17.65
C VAL A 9 -9.21 -26.51 -18.45
N LYS A 10 -8.05 -26.95 -17.98
CA LYS A 10 -7.40 -28.17 -18.47
C LYS A 10 -8.38 -29.33 -18.25
N GLY A 11 -9.11 -29.73 -19.29
CA GLY A 11 -9.99 -30.90 -19.26
C GLY A 11 -9.19 -32.21 -19.14
N PRO A 12 -9.80 -33.30 -18.67
CA PRO A 12 -9.17 -34.62 -18.71
C PRO A 12 -8.87 -35.01 -20.16
N LYS A 13 -7.80 -35.79 -20.34
CA LYS A 13 -7.37 -36.36 -21.63
C LYS A 13 -8.58 -36.84 -22.43
N GLY A 14 -8.68 -36.38 -23.68
CA GLY A 14 -9.75 -36.74 -24.59
C GLY A 14 -9.86 -38.25 -24.81
N ASP A 15 -11.08 -38.75 -24.70
CA ASP A 15 -11.48 -39.94 -25.41
C ASP A 15 -11.36 -39.68 -26.92
N LYS A 16 -10.82 -40.65 -27.64
CA LYS A 16 -10.66 -40.61 -29.10
C LYS A 16 -12.04 -40.53 -29.76
N GLY A 17 -12.45 -39.34 -30.19
CA GLY A 17 -13.68 -39.17 -30.98
C GLY A 17 -14.26 -37.76 -31.08
N ASP A 18 -13.79 -36.78 -30.32
CA ASP A 18 -14.36 -35.43 -30.35
C ASP A 18 -13.72 -34.57 -31.48
N PRO A 19 -14.46 -34.09 -32.48
CA PRO A 19 -13.93 -33.48 -33.72
C PRO A 19 -13.26 -32.11 -33.58
N GLY A 20 -12.82 -31.70 -32.39
CA GLY A 20 -11.91 -30.57 -32.22
C GLY A 20 -12.45 -29.21 -32.67
N LEU A 21 -13.77 -29.03 -32.72
CA LEU A 21 -14.40 -27.74 -32.99
C LEU A 21 -14.48 -26.90 -31.70
N GLY A 22 -13.36 -26.24 -31.38
CA GLY A 22 -13.28 -24.88 -30.84
C GLY A 22 -13.91 -24.59 -29.47
N ALA A 23 -13.15 -24.84 -28.39
CA ALA A 23 -13.41 -24.23 -27.07
C ALA A 23 -13.41 -22.68 -27.11
N GLU A 24 -12.83 -22.07 -28.14
CA GLU A 24 -12.83 -20.61 -28.32
C GLU A 24 -14.20 -20.03 -28.74
N ASN A 25 -15.13 -20.82 -29.28
CA ASN A 25 -16.49 -20.35 -29.61
C ASN A 25 -17.48 -20.44 -28.43
N ALA A 26 -17.16 -21.17 -27.37
CA ALA A 26 -18.03 -21.33 -26.20
C ALA A 26 -18.04 -20.10 -25.26
N LEU A 27 -17.12 -19.15 -25.47
CA LEU A 27 -16.98 -17.92 -24.68
C LEU A 27 -17.50 -16.67 -25.40
N GLN A 28 -18.23 -16.82 -26.50
CA GLN A 28 -18.91 -15.68 -27.12
C GLN A 28 -20.02 -15.18 -26.19
N PHE A 29 -20.06 -13.87 -25.94
CA PHE A 29 -21.20 -13.24 -25.28
C PHE A 29 -22.46 -13.55 -26.07
N LYS A 30 -23.39 -14.31 -25.48
CA LYS A 30 -24.68 -14.58 -26.10
C LYS A 30 -25.56 -13.34 -25.94
N THR A 31 -26.09 -12.85 -27.06
CA THR A 31 -26.88 -11.61 -27.13
C THR A 31 -28.27 -11.75 -26.53
N SER A 32 -28.74 -12.98 -26.34
CA SER A 32 -30.05 -13.29 -25.74
C SER A 32 -29.89 -14.28 -24.60
N VAL A 33 -30.45 -13.94 -23.45
CA VAL A 33 -30.60 -14.86 -22.31
C VAL A 33 -31.69 -15.88 -22.66
N PRO A 34 -31.48 -17.20 -22.42
CA PRO A 34 -32.54 -18.19 -22.57
C PRO A 34 -33.74 -17.80 -21.71
N ALA A 35 -34.94 -17.91 -22.26
CA ALA A 35 -36.15 -17.75 -21.46
C ALA A 35 -36.30 -18.94 -20.50
N GLY A 36 -36.86 -18.70 -19.31
CA GLY A 36 -37.23 -19.75 -18.37
C GLY A 36 -36.39 -19.79 -17.08
N ASP A 37 -36.51 -20.91 -16.38
CA ASP A 37 -35.90 -21.12 -15.07
C ASP A 37 -34.43 -21.51 -15.22
N VAL A 38 -33.55 -20.71 -14.62
CA VAL A 38 -32.11 -20.96 -14.60
C VAL A 38 -31.75 -22.30 -13.94
N SER A 39 -32.64 -22.86 -13.11
CA SER A 39 -32.52 -24.20 -12.51
C SER A 39 -32.49 -25.33 -13.55
N THR A 40 -32.92 -25.05 -14.78
CA THR A 40 -32.96 -26.01 -15.89
C THR A 40 -31.81 -25.85 -16.87
N TRP A 41 -30.90 -24.89 -16.66
CA TRP A 41 -29.82 -24.55 -17.60
C TRP A 41 -28.64 -25.52 -17.50
N THR A 42 -28.84 -26.78 -17.87
CA THR A 42 -27.84 -27.83 -17.85
C THR A 42 -27.20 -28.06 -19.22
N GLY A 43 -25.99 -28.63 -19.24
CA GLY A 43 -25.33 -29.16 -20.44
C GLY A 43 -24.76 -28.11 -21.41
N LEU A 44 -24.15 -28.60 -22.49
CA LEU A 44 -23.39 -27.78 -23.46
C LEU A 44 -24.26 -26.76 -24.21
N ALA A 45 -25.56 -27.03 -24.41
CA ALA A 45 -26.47 -26.13 -25.13
C ALA A 45 -26.61 -24.76 -24.43
N ASN A 46 -26.58 -24.77 -23.10
CA ASN A 46 -26.70 -23.57 -22.27
C ASN A 46 -25.35 -22.96 -21.91
N ALA A 47 -24.22 -23.60 -22.24
CA ALA A 47 -22.89 -23.07 -21.93
C ALA A 47 -22.68 -21.68 -22.55
N GLY A 48 -22.15 -20.74 -21.78
CA GLY A 48 -21.82 -19.39 -22.23
C GLY A 48 -22.04 -18.29 -21.19
N ILE A 49 -21.71 -17.06 -21.58
CA ILE A 49 -21.91 -15.84 -20.77
C ILE A 49 -23.06 -15.04 -21.37
N TYR A 50 -24.08 -14.77 -20.55
CA TYR A 50 -25.29 -14.05 -20.92
C TYR A 50 -25.36 -12.72 -20.20
N ARG A 51 -25.63 -11.63 -20.92
CA ARG A 51 -25.74 -10.28 -20.37
C ARG A 51 -27.19 -9.94 -20.04
N VAL A 52 -27.45 -9.46 -18.82
CA VAL A 52 -28.77 -9.10 -18.30
C VAL A 52 -28.80 -7.61 -17.89
N PRO A 53 -28.88 -6.68 -18.86
CA PRO A 53 -28.62 -5.26 -18.59
C PRO A 53 -29.75 -4.49 -17.90
N THR A 54 -30.95 -5.05 -17.79
CA THR A 54 -32.12 -4.36 -17.24
C THR A 54 -32.84 -5.21 -16.20
N GLN A 55 -33.47 -4.56 -15.21
CA GLN A 55 -34.29 -5.27 -14.22
C GLN A 55 -35.45 -6.03 -14.88
N THR A 56 -35.99 -5.53 -15.99
CA THR A 56 -37.02 -6.23 -16.77
C THR A 56 -36.54 -7.59 -17.26
N GLN A 57 -35.30 -7.69 -17.76
CA GLN A 57 -34.72 -8.97 -18.18
C GLN A 57 -34.39 -9.88 -16.99
N VAL A 58 -33.95 -9.31 -15.87
CA VAL A 58 -33.76 -10.07 -14.62
C VAL A 58 -35.07 -10.71 -14.17
N ASN A 59 -36.15 -9.93 -14.13
CA ASN A 59 -37.48 -10.40 -13.74
C ASN A 59 -38.07 -11.45 -14.69
N ALA A 60 -37.59 -11.52 -15.94
CA ALA A 60 -38.01 -12.53 -16.92
C ALA A 60 -37.30 -13.88 -16.74
N ILE A 61 -36.21 -13.93 -15.98
CA ILE A 61 -35.48 -15.16 -15.65
C ILE A 61 -35.97 -15.63 -14.28
N THR A 62 -36.49 -16.86 -14.21
CA THR A 62 -36.92 -17.45 -12.93
C THR A 62 -35.78 -18.24 -12.28
N GLY A 63 -35.87 -18.45 -10.97
CA GLY A 63 -34.91 -19.25 -10.21
C GLY A 63 -33.54 -18.60 -9.97
N ILE A 64 -33.40 -17.29 -10.20
CA ILE A 64 -32.21 -16.48 -9.86
C ILE A 64 -32.09 -16.25 -8.34
N PRO A 65 -30.95 -15.74 -7.82
CA PRO A 65 -30.84 -15.38 -6.41
C PRO A 65 -31.90 -14.36 -6.00
N LEU A 66 -32.42 -14.47 -4.77
CA LEU A 66 -33.44 -13.56 -4.27
C LEU A 66 -32.88 -12.13 -4.19
N GLY A 67 -33.56 -11.18 -4.85
CA GLY A 67 -33.15 -9.78 -4.86
C GLY A 67 -32.05 -9.43 -5.87
N ALA A 68 -31.71 -10.34 -6.79
CA ALA A 68 -30.68 -10.09 -7.79
C ALA A 68 -31.00 -8.85 -8.67
N GLY A 69 -30.03 -7.96 -8.82
CA GLY A 69 -30.06 -6.85 -9.78
C GLY A 69 -29.55 -7.23 -11.18
N PRO A 70 -29.56 -6.29 -12.14
CA PRO A 70 -28.99 -6.47 -13.47
C PRO A 70 -27.53 -6.96 -13.39
N GLY A 71 -27.09 -7.78 -14.35
CA GLY A 71 -25.80 -8.46 -14.22
C GLY A 71 -25.43 -9.34 -15.41
N ASN A 72 -24.61 -10.36 -15.16
CA ASN A 72 -24.36 -11.44 -16.12
C ASN A 72 -24.62 -12.81 -15.49
N VAL A 73 -24.98 -13.77 -16.33
CA VAL A 73 -25.07 -15.18 -15.99
C VAL A 73 -24.01 -15.94 -16.76
N LEU A 74 -23.17 -16.71 -16.07
CA LEU A 74 -22.26 -17.67 -16.68
C LEU A 74 -22.83 -19.08 -16.43
N VAL A 75 -22.92 -19.88 -17.48
CA VAL A 75 -23.23 -21.30 -17.39
C VAL A 75 -22.00 -22.08 -17.83
N SER A 76 -21.41 -22.81 -16.91
CA SER A 76 -20.26 -23.69 -17.17
C SER A 76 -20.72 -25.15 -17.08
N PRO A 77 -20.70 -25.91 -18.18
CA PRO A 77 -21.11 -27.31 -18.15
C PRO A 77 -20.17 -28.13 -17.26
N VAL A 78 -20.74 -29.03 -16.47
CA VAL A 78 -20.06 -30.02 -15.63
C VAL A 78 -20.55 -31.38 -16.11
N GLY A 79 -19.87 -31.99 -17.06
CA GLY A 79 -20.44 -33.14 -17.79
C GLY A 79 -21.63 -32.73 -18.68
N SER A 80 -22.33 -33.71 -19.27
CA SER A 80 -23.40 -33.44 -20.24
C SER A 80 -24.74 -33.07 -19.60
N THR A 81 -24.97 -33.44 -18.34
CA THR A 81 -26.26 -33.27 -17.63
C THR A 81 -26.20 -32.35 -16.40
N THR A 82 -25.02 -31.88 -16.01
CA THR A 82 -24.82 -30.97 -14.88
C THR A 82 -24.16 -29.68 -15.38
N SER A 83 -24.44 -28.56 -14.73
CA SER A 83 -23.78 -27.26 -14.97
C SER A 83 -23.59 -26.52 -13.65
N THR A 84 -22.55 -25.70 -13.58
CA THR A 84 -22.45 -24.61 -12.60
C THR A 84 -23.03 -23.35 -13.22
N VAL A 85 -24.01 -22.76 -12.57
CA VAL A 85 -24.56 -21.44 -12.93
C VAL A 85 -23.98 -20.41 -11.97
N THR A 86 -23.45 -19.31 -12.51
CA THR A 86 -22.90 -18.20 -11.75
C THR A 86 -23.59 -16.90 -12.12
N TRP A 87 -24.14 -16.18 -11.15
CA TRP A 87 -24.73 -14.85 -11.32
C TRP A 87 -23.80 -13.77 -10.77
N MET A 88 -23.56 -12.71 -11.55
CA MET A 88 -22.70 -11.57 -11.19
C MET A 88 -23.47 -10.26 -11.41
N GLU A 89 -23.84 -9.57 -10.35
CA GLU A 89 -24.59 -8.31 -10.42
C GLU A 89 -23.70 -7.13 -10.85
N TYR A 90 -24.26 -6.19 -11.59
CA TYR A 90 -23.60 -4.95 -11.96
C TYR A 90 -23.53 -4.01 -10.75
N GLY A 91 -22.31 -3.63 -10.40
CA GLY A 91 -22.05 -2.79 -9.23
C GLY A 91 -21.81 -3.56 -7.92
N ASP A 92 -22.09 -4.87 -7.87
CA ASP A 92 -21.59 -5.77 -6.82
C ASP A 92 -20.44 -6.60 -7.38
N ASP A 93 -19.31 -5.94 -7.60
CA ASP A 93 -18.08 -6.57 -8.05
C ASP A 93 -17.44 -7.45 -6.97
N ALA A 94 -17.85 -7.34 -5.71
CA ALA A 94 -17.31 -8.12 -4.59
C ALA A 94 -17.95 -9.51 -4.46
N SER A 95 -19.08 -9.79 -5.10
CA SER A 95 -19.85 -11.01 -4.90
C SER A 95 -20.15 -11.74 -6.20
N ILE A 96 -20.27 -13.07 -6.10
CA ILE A 96 -20.93 -13.91 -7.09
C ILE A 96 -21.94 -14.80 -6.37
N TRP A 97 -22.96 -15.20 -7.07
CA TRP A 97 -23.81 -16.30 -6.63
C TRP A 97 -23.52 -17.50 -7.50
N ASP A 98 -23.39 -18.68 -6.91
CA ASP A 98 -23.22 -19.90 -7.67
C ASP A 98 -24.20 -20.99 -7.22
N ARG A 99 -24.57 -21.87 -8.14
CA ARG A 99 -25.28 -23.10 -7.85
C ARG A 99 -24.95 -24.18 -8.86
N THR A 100 -25.08 -25.43 -8.45
CA THR A 100 -25.08 -26.57 -9.36
C THR A 100 -26.51 -26.85 -9.79
N VAL A 101 -26.71 -26.97 -11.10
CA VAL A 101 -27.95 -27.44 -11.72
C VAL A 101 -27.67 -28.75 -12.42
N SER A 102 -28.57 -29.71 -12.32
CA SER A 102 -28.38 -31.05 -12.87
C SER A 102 -29.72 -31.67 -13.20
N THR A 103 -29.77 -32.53 -14.22
CA THR A 103 -30.95 -33.39 -14.45
C THR A 103 -31.11 -34.45 -13.36
N ASP A 104 -30.05 -34.73 -12.62
CA ASP A 104 -30.08 -35.53 -11.39
C ASP A 104 -30.28 -34.60 -10.19
N THR A 105 -31.46 -34.65 -9.59
CA THR A 105 -31.83 -33.79 -8.45
C THR A 105 -30.90 -33.94 -7.25
N ALA A 106 -30.19 -35.06 -7.10
CA ALA A 106 -29.21 -35.24 -6.02
C ALA A 106 -28.00 -34.30 -6.15
N ASN A 107 -27.72 -33.80 -7.35
CA ASN A 107 -26.58 -32.91 -7.62
C ASN A 107 -26.97 -31.42 -7.67
N VAL A 108 -28.26 -31.09 -7.49
CA VAL A 108 -28.73 -29.71 -7.52
C VAL A 108 -28.43 -29.05 -6.17
N THR A 109 -27.79 -27.88 -6.21
CA THR A 109 -27.61 -27.05 -5.01
C THR A 109 -28.51 -25.81 -5.07
N GLY A 110 -28.80 -25.24 -3.91
CA GLY A 110 -29.31 -23.88 -3.81
C GLY A 110 -28.26 -22.86 -4.26
N TRP A 111 -28.68 -21.60 -4.40
CA TRP A 111 -27.76 -20.49 -4.58
C TRP A 111 -26.92 -20.28 -3.33
N VAL A 112 -25.61 -20.22 -3.53
CA VAL A 112 -24.64 -19.86 -2.51
C VAL A 112 -24.03 -18.53 -2.93
N ARG A 113 -24.13 -17.51 -2.07
CA ARG A 113 -23.39 -16.27 -2.28
C ARG A 113 -21.94 -16.51 -1.89
N ARG A 114 -21.02 -16.25 -2.80
CA ARG A 114 -19.57 -16.25 -2.53
C ARG A 114 -19.03 -14.85 -2.75
N VAL A 115 -18.17 -14.42 -1.85
CA VAL A 115 -17.32 -13.25 -2.12
C VAL A 115 -16.36 -13.67 -3.23
N LYS A 116 -16.17 -12.83 -4.26
CA LYS A 116 -15.13 -13.10 -5.26
C LYS A 116 -13.80 -13.19 -4.54
N THR A 117 -13.04 -14.20 -4.91
CA THR A 117 -11.75 -14.44 -4.27
C THR A 117 -10.63 -14.32 -5.29
N LYS A 118 -9.48 -13.83 -4.82
CA LYS A 118 -8.22 -13.91 -5.54
C LYS A 118 -7.22 -14.74 -4.74
N ARG A 119 -6.25 -15.31 -5.44
CA ARG A 119 -5.18 -16.10 -4.82
C ARG A 119 -3.91 -15.29 -4.75
N VAL A 120 -3.30 -15.25 -3.57
CA VAL A 120 -2.15 -14.40 -3.25
C VAL A 120 -1.07 -15.26 -2.61
N GLY A 121 0.16 -15.12 -3.09
CA GLY A 121 1.30 -15.81 -2.51
C GLY A 121 1.95 -14.96 -1.42
N THR A 122 2.20 -15.54 -0.25
CA THR A 122 2.96 -14.87 0.82
C THR A 122 4.01 -15.80 1.40
N SER A 123 5.25 -15.34 1.39
CA SER A 123 6.40 -16.11 1.86
C SER A 123 6.46 -16.13 3.38
N LEU A 124 6.77 -17.30 3.94
CA LEU A 124 7.10 -17.46 5.36
C LEU A 124 8.62 -17.63 5.54
N THR A 125 9.27 -18.21 4.53
CA THR A 125 10.72 -18.20 4.38
C THR A 125 11.08 -17.71 2.96
N LEU A 126 12.25 -17.11 2.83
CA LEU A 126 12.85 -16.60 1.61
C LEU A 126 14.30 -17.07 1.53
N THR A 127 14.84 -17.14 0.34
CA THR A 127 16.20 -17.64 0.20
C THR A 127 17.24 -16.71 0.81
N GLY A 128 18.10 -17.30 1.63
CA GLY A 128 19.28 -16.68 2.20
C GLY A 128 20.51 -16.82 1.29
N GLY A 129 21.69 -16.80 1.90
CA GLY A 129 22.92 -17.23 1.23
C GLY A 129 22.87 -18.71 0.83
N SER A 130 23.95 -19.21 0.23
CA SER A 130 24.04 -20.57 -0.31
C SER A 130 24.16 -21.69 0.75
N ALA A 131 23.79 -21.40 2.00
CA ALA A 131 23.91 -22.34 3.10
C ALA A 131 22.90 -23.49 2.95
N ALA A 132 23.41 -24.71 3.09
CA ALA A 132 22.63 -25.92 3.21
C ALA A 132 23.19 -26.76 4.35
N GLN A 133 22.32 -27.50 5.01
CA GLN A 133 22.67 -28.31 6.16
C GLN A 133 22.27 -29.75 5.93
N THR A 134 23.06 -30.68 6.47
CA THR A 134 22.66 -32.09 6.53
C THR A 134 21.64 -32.26 7.66
N ARG A 135 20.40 -32.61 7.33
CA ARG A 135 19.33 -32.86 8.32
C ARG A 135 18.53 -34.10 7.95
N THR A 136 18.54 -35.09 8.84
CA THR A 136 17.72 -36.31 8.75
C THR A 136 16.37 -36.18 9.45
N ASP A 137 16.26 -35.27 10.41
CA ASP A 137 15.05 -34.99 11.16
C ASP A 137 14.97 -33.50 11.53
N PHE A 138 13.76 -32.94 11.46
CA PHE A 138 13.50 -31.54 11.79
C PHE A 138 12.06 -31.33 12.25
N GLY A 139 11.88 -30.42 13.21
CA GLY A 139 10.60 -29.82 13.55
C GLY A 139 10.80 -28.34 13.87
N GLY A 140 9.89 -27.50 13.38
CA GLY A 140 9.99 -26.07 13.60
C GLY A 140 8.67 -25.34 13.40
N ARG A 141 8.61 -24.11 13.93
CA ARG A 141 7.42 -23.23 13.86
C ARG A 141 7.75 -21.90 13.22
N LEU A 142 6.88 -21.47 12.31
CA LEU A 142 6.95 -20.19 11.63
C LEU A 142 5.85 -19.26 12.16
N PRO A 143 6.15 -18.00 12.49
CA PRO A 143 5.15 -17.02 12.88
C PRO A 143 4.27 -16.64 11.67
N VAL A 144 2.96 -16.61 11.89
CA VAL A 144 1.95 -16.27 10.90
C VAL A 144 1.04 -15.19 11.48
N ASN A 145 1.11 -13.99 10.91
CA ASN A 145 0.26 -12.86 11.29
C ASN A 145 0.13 -11.90 10.10
N PHE A 146 -1.11 -11.64 9.67
CA PHE A 146 -1.43 -10.83 8.50
C PHE A 146 -2.42 -9.72 8.85
N GLY A 147 -2.45 -8.66 8.04
CA GLY A 147 -3.39 -7.54 8.21
C GLY A 147 -4.83 -7.85 7.76
N VAL A 148 -5.12 -9.08 7.33
CA VAL A 148 -6.40 -9.48 6.74
C VAL A 148 -6.80 -10.87 7.19
N ASP A 149 -8.08 -11.18 7.09
CA ASP A 149 -8.58 -12.54 7.23
C ASP A 149 -8.20 -13.38 6.00
N ILE A 150 -7.73 -14.60 6.24
CA ILE A 150 -7.47 -15.59 5.21
C ILE A 150 -8.37 -16.80 5.49
N PRO A 151 -9.53 -16.92 4.81
CA PRO A 151 -10.48 -18.01 5.04
C PRO A 151 -9.92 -19.39 4.71
N ARG A 152 -9.17 -19.50 3.61
CA ARG A 152 -8.48 -20.73 3.23
C ARG A 152 -7.13 -20.45 2.61
N TRP A 153 -6.25 -21.42 2.74
CA TRP A 153 -4.90 -21.32 2.20
C TRP A 153 -4.33 -22.72 1.97
N ARG A 154 -3.22 -22.80 1.24
CA ARG A 154 -2.43 -24.04 1.11
C ARG A 154 -0.95 -23.73 1.23
N ALA A 155 -0.17 -24.70 1.68
CA ALA A 155 1.27 -24.58 1.79
C ALA A 155 1.96 -25.01 0.49
N HIS A 156 3.04 -24.31 0.19
CA HIS A 156 3.99 -24.65 -0.86
C HIS A 156 5.36 -24.81 -0.22
N ILE A 157 5.96 -25.98 -0.42
CA ILE A 157 7.17 -26.40 0.27
C ILE A 157 8.18 -26.86 -0.77
N ARG A 158 9.41 -26.37 -0.67
CA ARG A 158 10.45 -26.69 -1.65
C ARG A 158 11.84 -26.77 -1.01
N ASN A 159 12.61 -27.80 -1.36
CA ASN A 159 14.01 -27.91 -0.97
C ASN A 159 14.92 -27.28 -2.04
N TYR A 160 14.85 -25.95 -2.15
CA TYR A 160 15.47 -25.22 -3.26
C TYR A 160 15.96 -23.86 -2.83
N ASN A 161 17.20 -23.53 -3.18
CA ASN A 161 17.70 -22.18 -3.10
C ASN A 161 17.41 -21.46 -4.42
N LEU A 162 16.27 -20.79 -4.40
CA LEU A 162 15.84 -19.83 -5.39
C LEU A 162 16.94 -18.84 -5.82
N ARG A 163 17.63 -18.13 -4.91
CA ARG A 163 18.67 -17.13 -5.27
C ARG A 163 19.65 -17.65 -6.33
N ASP A 164 20.19 -18.84 -6.10
CA ASP A 164 21.21 -19.45 -6.95
C ASP A 164 20.63 -20.47 -7.94
N SER A 165 19.31 -20.62 -7.98
CA SER A 165 18.59 -21.64 -8.75
C SER A 165 19.07 -23.08 -8.50
N ASN A 166 19.43 -23.37 -7.24
CA ASN A 166 19.99 -24.66 -6.85
C ASN A 166 18.94 -25.55 -6.16
N ALA A 167 18.69 -26.74 -6.71
CA ALA A 167 17.82 -27.73 -6.10
C ALA A 167 18.62 -28.70 -5.23
N TYR A 168 18.18 -28.92 -4.00
CA TYR A 168 18.78 -29.91 -3.13
C TYR A 168 17.99 -31.21 -3.29
N THR A 169 18.61 -32.15 -4.00
CA THR A 169 18.01 -33.44 -4.34
C THR A 169 17.84 -34.34 -3.12
N GLY A 170 16.97 -35.33 -3.26
CA GLY A 170 16.64 -36.28 -2.21
C GLY A 170 15.21 -36.08 -1.72
N VAL A 171 14.67 -37.13 -1.12
CA VAL A 171 13.26 -37.19 -0.72
C VAL A 171 13.15 -36.83 0.75
N LEU A 172 12.27 -35.87 1.05
CA LEU A 172 11.83 -35.55 2.40
C LEU A 172 10.40 -36.04 2.60
N THR A 173 10.11 -36.56 3.78
CA THR A 173 8.73 -36.86 4.20
C THR A 173 8.32 -35.80 5.20
N ILE A 174 7.44 -34.88 4.80
CA ILE A 174 6.79 -33.93 5.71
C ILE A 174 5.88 -34.74 6.63
N THR A 175 6.31 -34.94 7.87
CA THR A 175 5.63 -35.81 8.85
C THR A 175 4.42 -35.12 9.46
N ALA A 176 4.44 -33.80 9.58
CA ALA A 176 3.30 -33.02 10.03
C ALA A 176 3.33 -31.57 9.53
N LEU A 177 2.13 -31.01 9.37
CA LEU A 177 1.78 -29.61 9.22
C LEU A 177 0.65 -29.33 10.21
N SER A 178 0.85 -28.36 11.10
CA SER A 178 -0.11 -28.00 12.15
C SER A 178 -0.11 -26.50 12.37
N ILE A 179 -1.25 -25.91 12.71
CA ILE A 179 -1.38 -24.48 12.98
C ILE A 179 -2.13 -24.27 14.29
N GLY A 180 -1.82 -23.21 15.00
CA GLY A 180 -2.51 -22.83 16.23
C GLY A 180 -2.21 -21.39 16.60
N GLU A 181 -3.00 -20.83 17.51
CA GLU A 181 -2.77 -19.48 18.02
C GLU A 181 -1.49 -19.46 18.82
N ALA A 182 -0.67 -18.44 18.60
CA ALA A 182 0.62 -18.31 19.26
C ALA A 182 0.43 -17.80 20.68
N GLU A 183 1.19 -18.35 21.62
CA GLU A 183 1.42 -17.70 22.89
C GLU A 183 2.36 -16.51 22.68
N ILE A 184 1.94 -15.35 23.19
CA ILE A 184 2.66 -14.08 23.14
C ILE A 184 3.01 -13.67 24.57
N ASP A 185 4.27 -13.31 24.80
CA ASP A 185 4.73 -12.88 26.11
C ASP A 185 4.26 -11.46 26.48
N ALA A 186 4.59 -11.01 27.70
CA ALA A 186 4.23 -9.69 28.19
C ALA A 186 4.83 -8.53 27.39
N PHE A 187 5.82 -8.78 26.52
CA PHE A 187 6.45 -7.79 25.65
C PHE A 187 5.91 -7.84 24.21
N GLY A 188 4.90 -8.67 23.94
CA GLY A 188 4.35 -8.82 22.60
C GLY A 188 5.20 -9.71 21.68
N GLN A 189 6.09 -10.53 22.22
CA GLN A 189 6.95 -11.44 21.45
C GLN A 189 6.41 -12.87 21.45
N TYR A 190 6.67 -13.60 20.36
CA TYR A 190 6.33 -15.01 20.26
C TYR A 190 7.19 -15.85 21.21
N THR A 191 6.56 -16.72 21.99
CA THR A 191 7.28 -17.68 22.86
C THR A 191 7.74 -18.93 22.13
N GLY A 192 7.19 -19.19 20.93
CA GLY A 192 7.36 -20.43 20.19
C GLY A 192 6.37 -21.54 20.57
N ASN A 193 5.47 -21.29 21.53
CA ASN A 193 4.39 -22.21 21.92
C ASN A 193 3.03 -21.81 21.33
N TRP A 194 2.11 -22.76 21.30
CA TRP A 194 0.70 -22.48 21.05
C TRP A 194 -0.05 -22.21 22.35
N ILE A 195 -1.15 -21.47 22.24
CA ILE A 195 -2.19 -21.45 23.27
C ILE A 195 -2.84 -22.84 23.31
N GLU A 196 -2.94 -23.43 24.51
CA GLU A 196 -3.49 -24.77 24.70
C GLU A 196 -4.91 -24.89 24.13
N GLY A 197 -5.13 -25.96 23.35
CA GLY A 197 -6.43 -26.26 22.73
C GLY A 197 -6.69 -25.57 21.40
N THR A 198 -5.79 -24.68 20.94
CA THR A 198 -5.95 -23.99 19.66
C THR A 198 -5.24 -24.68 18.50
N GLN A 199 -4.35 -25.64 18.80
CA GLN A 199 -3.58 -26.34 17.78
C GLN A 199 -4.45 -27.32 16.98
N GLN A 200 -4.27 -27.29 15.67
CA GLN A 200 -4.95 -28.15 14.72
C GLN A 200 -3.93 -28.82 13.80
N PHE A 201 -3.97 -30.14 13.75
CA PHE A 201 -3.26 -30.91 12.74
C PHE A 201 -3.95 -30.74 11.38
N LEU A 202 -3.18 -30.36 10.37
CA LEU A 202 -3.68 -30.12 9.01
C LEU A 202 -3.40 -31.31 8.09
N GLN A 203 -2.13 -31.74 8.03
CA GLN A 203 -1.71 -32.80 7.12
C GLN A 203 -0.37 -33.42 7.56
N GLY A 204 -0.08 -34.66 7.14
CA GLY A 204 1.21 -35.31 7.31
C GLY A 204 1.42 -36.40 6.26
N GLY A 205 2.60 -37.02 6.24
CA GLY A 205 2.96 -38.07 5.29
C GLY A 205 3.16 -37.57 3.85
N ILE A 206 3.48 -36.29 3.66
CA ILE A 206 3.66 -35.70 2.32
C ILE A 206 5.11 -35.94 1.88
N THR A 207 5.31 -36.59 0.75
CA THR A 207 6.65 -36.83 0.20
C THR A 207 7.02 -35.75 -0.81
N THR A 208 8.17 -35.09 -0.61
CA THR A 208 8.69 -34.12 -1.59
C THR A 208 9.25 -34.84 -2.81
N PRO A 209 9.19 -34.24 -4.01
CA PRO A 209 9.89 -34.76 -5.18
C PRO A 209 11.39 -34.90 -4.93
N SER A 210 12.01 -36.00 -5.38
CA SER A 210 13.46 -36.23 -5.24
C SER A 210 14.32 -35.19 -5.99
N SER A 211 13.73 -34.45 -6.93
CA SER A 211 14.36 -33.36 -7.66
C SER A 211 14.49 -32.07 -6.85
N GLY A 212 13.95 -31.99 -5.62
CA GLY A 212 13.84 -30.73 -4.87
C GLY A 212 12.80 -29.76 -5.46
N SER A 213 11.94 -30.24 -6.36
CA SER A 213 10.80 -29.48 -6.88
C SER A 213 9.75 -29.22 -5.78
N GLU A 214 8.87 -28.27 -6.05
CA GLU A 214 7.83 -27.84 -5.11
C GLU A 214 6.79 -28.95 -4.89
N VAL A 215 6.37 -29.09 -3.63
CA VAL A 215 5.16 -29.83 -3.26
C VAL A 215 4.10 -28.83 -2.77
N ILE A 216 2.87 -29.04 -3.23
CA ILE A 216 1.72 -28.17 -2.94
C ILE A 216 0.70 -28.99 -2.18
N THR A 217 0.25 -28.49 -1.02
CA THR A 217 -0.78 -29.17 -0.23
C THR A 217 -2.18 -28.95 -0.82
N ASN A 218 -3.17 -29.69 -0.29
CA ASN A 218 -4.57 -29.30 -0.47
C ASN A 218 -4.83 -27.95 0.20
N PHE A 219 -5.93 -27.30 -0.20
CA PHE A 219 -6.44 -26.17 0.56
C PHE A 219 -6.93 -26.63 1.93
N PHE A 220 -6.60 -25.84 2.95
CA PHE A 220 -7.07 -25.98 4.31
C PHE A 220 -8.16 -24.94 4.55
N ASP A 221 -9.33 -25.40 4.99
CA ASP A 221 -10.41 -24.53 5.47
C ASP A 221 -10.17 -24.15 6.94
N TYR A 222 -9.00 -23.52 7.18
CA TYR A 222 -8.59 -22.98 8.47
C TYR A 222 -8.42 -21.47 8.36
N GLN A 223 -9.30 -20.71 9.01
CA GLN A 223 -9.24 -19.26 8.98
C GLN A 223 -8.06 -18.73 9.80
N VAL A 224 -7.14 -18.05 9.12
CA VAL A 224 -6.15 -17.18 9.78
C VAL A 224 -6.81 -15.82 9.96
N SER A 225 -7.14 -15.48 11.20
CA SER A 225 -7.83 -14.23 11.51
C SER A 225 -6.90 -13.03 11.43
N LYS A 226 -7.42 -11.89 10.97
CA LYS A 226 -6.71 -10.61 10.89
C LYS A 226 -6.04 -10.26 12.22
N GLU A 227 -4.77 -9.82 12.14
CA GLU A 227 -3.92 -9.32 13.24
C GLU A 227 -3.66 -10.30 14.38
N LYS A 228 -4.24 -11.50 14.32
CA LYS A 228 -4.05 -12.55 15.31
C LYS A 228 -2.73 -13.28 15.06
N ALA A 229 -2.02 -13.58 16.14
CA ALA A 229 -0.76 -14.27 16.08
C ALA A 229 -0.98 -15.79 16.03
N TYR A 230 -0.41 -16.44 15.02
CA TYR A 230 -0.41 -17.88 14.86
C TYR A 230 1.02 -18.42 14.71
N LEU A 231 1.19 -19.71 14.97
CA LEU A 231 2.39 -20.46 14.61
C LEU A 231 2.00 -21.58 13.66
N LEU A 232 2.60 -21.61 12.47
CA LEU A 232 2.54 -22.74 11.55
C LEU A 232 3.74 -23.65 11.80
N SER A 233 3.47 -24.81 12.38
CA SER A 233 4.44 -25.86 12.66
C SER A 233 4.56 -26.79 11.45
N TYR A 234 5.78 -27.18 11.11
CA TYR A 234 6.05 -28.23 10.15
C TYR A 234 7.24 -29.09 10.60
N ALA A 235 7.22 -30.34 10.17
CA ALA A 235 8.29 -31.28 10.43
C ALA A 235 8.55 -32.17 9.23
N PHE A 236 9.79 -32.65 9.12
CA PHE A 236 10.14 -33.62 8.10
C PHE A 236 11.20 -34.59 8.58
N THR A 237 11.26 -35.74 7.92
CA THR A 237 12.38 -36.68 7.98
C THR A 237 12.98 -36.87 6.60
N GLY A 238 14.26 -37.22 6.55
CA GLY A 238 15.03 -37.46 5.33
C GLY A 238 16.04 -38.58 5.52
N GLY A 239 16.57 -39.09 4.40
CA GLY A 239 17.63 -40.10 4.43
C GLY A 239 18.92 -39.58 5.07
N SER A 240 19.80 -40.49 5.49
CA SER A 240 21.14 -40.12 5.97
C SER A 240 21.89 -39.28 4.92
N GLY A 241 22.50 -38.18 5.34
CA GLY A 241 23.21 -37.27 4.44
C GLY A 241 22.30 -36.30 3.66
N GLN A 242 21.00 -36.28 3.91
CA GLN A 242 20.07 -35.40 3.21
C GLN A 242 20.42 -33.91 3.44
N MET A 243 20.77 -33.23 2.35
CA MET A 243 21.00 -31.79 2.34
C MET A 243 19.68 -31.04 2.24
N VAL A 244 19.50 -30.03 3.09
CA VAL A 244 18.35 -29.13 3.05
C VAL A 244 18.80 -27.69 2.96
N VAL A 245 18.12 -26.90 2.13
CA VAL A 245 18.36 -25.46 2.03
C VAL A 245 18.07 -24.79 3.37
N GLU A 246 18.89 -23.84 3.76
CA GLU A 246 18.67 -23.00 4.93
C GLU A 246 18.16 -21.61 4.49
N ALA A 247 16.83 -21.44 4.53
CA ALA A 247 16.17 -20.22 4.13
C ALA A 247 16.14 -19.18 5.27
N GLN A 248 16.11 -17.90 4.94
CA GLN A 248 15.79 -16.82 5.88
C GLN A 248 14.29 -16.85 6.16
N GLY A 249 13.87 -16.90 7.42
CA GLY A 249 12.45 -16.95 7.74
C GLY A 249 12.31 -17.31 9.18
N GLY A 250 12.44 -16.31 10.04
CA GLY A 250 12.68 -16.54 11.45
C GLY A 250 11.57 -17.35 12.09
N GLY A 251 11.95 -18.24 13.00
CA GLY A 251 11.04 -19.18 13.62
C GLY A 251 11.65 -19.83 14.85
N PHE A 252 11.06 -20.95 15.25
CA PHE A 252 11.44 -21.68 16.45
C PHE A 252 11.78 -23.12 16.07
N VAL A 253 13.03 -23.53 16.30
CA VAL A 253 13.48 -24.91 16.09
C VAL A 253 13.16 -25.71 17.33
N LEU A 254 12.42 -26.81 17.17
CA LEU A 254 11.92 -27.62 18.29
C LEU A 254 12.98 -28.61 18.77
N THR A 255 13.13 -28.73 20.08
CA THR A 255 13.88 -29.83 20.69
C THR A 255 13.11 -31.14 20.44
N ASN A 256 13.79 -32.18 19.96
CA ASN A 256 13.24 -33.47 19.50
C ASN A 256 12.64 -33.49 18.09
N GLY A 257 12.98 -32.51 17.24
CA GLY A 257 12.75 -32.60 15.80
C GLY A 257 11.28 -32.88 15.44
N SER A 258 11.04 -33.84 14.55
CA SER A 258 9.69 -34.12 14.06
C SER A 258 8.75 -34.69 15.11
N ALA A 259 9.26 -35.33 16.17
CA ALA A 259 8.42 -35.91 17.21
C ALA A 259 7.68 -34.84 18.05
N ALA A 260 8.20 -33.61 18.11
CA ALA A 260 7.64 -32.54 18.92
C ALA A 260 6.71 -31.57 18.17
N VAL A 261 6.57 -31.73 16.85
CA VAL A 261 5.88 -30.76 15.97
C VAL A 261 4.43 -30.45 16.36
N ASN A 262 3.75 -31.41 17.00
CA ASN A 262 2.34 -31.32 17.39
C ASN A 262 2.13 -31.04 18.89
N SER A 263 3.19 -30.94 19.69
CA SER A 263 3.11 -30.74 21.14
C SER A 263 2.87 -29.26 21.47
N VAL A 264 1.84 -28.92 22.25
CA VAL A 264 1.47 -27.51 22.59
C VAL A 264 2.68 -26.68 23.04
N SER A 265 3.31 -27.14 24.12
CA SER A 265 4.52 -26.55 24.69
C SER A 265 5.69 -27.48 24.44
N THR A 266 6.74 -26.98 23.84
CA THR A 266 7.98 -27.74 23.61
C THR A 266 9.15 -26.79 23.72
N PRO A 267 10.22 -27.17 24.44
CA PRO A 267 11.46 -26.41 24.40
C PRO A 267 11.87 -26.14 22.95
N SER A 268 12.11 -24.88 22.63
CA SER A 268 12.48 -24.47 21.28
C SER A 268 13.53 -23.38 21.33
N THR A 269 14.30 -23.25 20.26
CA THR A 269 15.29 -22.18 20.10
C THR A 269 14.87 -21.30 18.94
N MET A 270 14.79 -20.00 19.18
CA MET A 270 14.55 -19.04 18.12
C MET A 270 15.70 -19.05 17.12
N SER A 271 15.39 -19.10 15.83
CA SER A 271 16.34 -19.10 14.73
C SER A 271 15.98 -18.04 13.70
N LYS A 272 16.99 -17.38 13.12
CA LYS A 272 16.82 -16.44 12.01
C LYS A 272 16.61 -17.17 10.67
N THR A 273 17.04 -18.43 10.62
CA THR A 273 16.93 -19.31 9.46
C THR A 273 16.07 -20.52 9.76
N MET A 274 15.34 -20.97 8.75
CA MET A 274 14.51 -22.18 8.82
C MET A 274 14.76 -23.01 7.56
N PRO A 275 14.78 -24.34 7.68
CA PRO A 275 15.02 -25.18 6.51
C PRO A 275 13.86 -25.09 5.52
N LEU A 276 14.14 -25.36 4.26
CA LEU A 276 13.18 -25.31 3.17
C LEU A 276 12.65 -23.89 2.87
N MET A 277 12.31 -23.73 1.62
CA MET A 277 11.53 -22.60 1.14
C MET A 277 10.05 -22.90 1.39
N PHE A 278 9.40 -22.04 2.17
CA PHE A 278 8.04 -22.23 2.64
C PHE A 278 7.24 -20.96 2.39
N TRP A 279 6.12 -21.09 1.68
CA TRP A 279 5.18 -20.00 1.44
C TRP A 279 3.75 -20.53 1.42
N ILE A 280 2.77 -19.64 1.59
CA ILE A 280 1.36 -20.00 1.51
C ILE A 280 0.68 -19.30 0.33
N GLU A 281 -0.20 -20.02 -0.35
CA GLU A 281 -1.16 -19.45 -1.30
C GLU A 281 -2.46 -19.24 -0.55
N ALA A 282 -2.71 -17.97 -0.19
CA ALA A 282 -3.91 -17.52 0.47
C ALA A 282 -5.00 -17.26 -0.56
N GLU A 283 -6.21 -17.78 -0.31
CA GLU A 283 -7.39 -17.33 -1.03
C GLU A 283 -8.15 -16.33 -0.17
N VAL A 284 -8.27 -15.11 -0.67
CA VAL A 284 -8.83 -13.95 0.04
C VAL A 284 -9.87 -13.24 -0.81
N PRO A 285 -10.75 -12.42 -0.22
CA PRO A 285 -11.61 -11.52 -0.98
C PRO A 285 -10.85 -10.75 -2.07
N GLU A 286 -11.47 -10.53 -3.24
CA GLU A 286 -10.85 -9.85 -4.37
C GLU A 286 -10.41 -8.42 -4.01
N ALA A 287 -11.16 -7.76 -3.13
CA ALA A 287 -10.87 -6.43 -2.61
C ALA A 287 -9.69 -6.37 -1.63
N THR A 288 -9.17 -7.51 -1.16
CA THR A 288 -8.04 -7.54 -0.22
C THR A 288 -6.79 -6.91 -0.84
N PRO A 289 -6.22 -5.83 -0.27
CA PRO A 289 -5.02 -5.22 -0.82
C PRO A 289 -3.80 -6.14 -0.77
N VAL A 290 -3.02 -6.16 -1.84
CA VAL A 290 -1.78 -6.94 -1.98
C VAL A 290 -0.64 -6.01 -2.29
N LYS A 291 0.43 -6.10 -1.50
CA LYS A 291 1.63 -5.29 -1.65
C LYS A 291 2.83 -6.17 -1.90
N ALA A 292 3.52 -5.94 -3.01
CA ALA A 292 4.76 -6.64 -3.32
C ALA A 292 5.99 -5.79 -3.03
N VAL A 293 7.14 -6.43 -2.78
CA VAL A 293 8.45 -5.77 -2.81
C VAL A 293 9.37 -6.48 -3.79
N VAL A 294 9.95 -5.72 -4.73
CA VAL A 294 11.17 -6.09 -5.44
C VAL A 294 12.34 -5.64 -4.57
N GLY A 295 13.07 -6.56 -3.98
CA GLY A 295 14.04 -6.20 -2.94
C GLY A 295 15.18 -7.18 -2.72
N ASP A 296 16.06 -6.82 -1.80
CA ASP A 296 17.22 -7.59 -1.40
C ASP A 296 17.10 -8.10 0.06
N SER A 297 18.23 -8.33 0.74
CA SER A 297 18.28 -8.79 2.13
C SER A 297 17.58 -7.86 3.11
N LEU A 298 17.54 -6.54 2.84
CA LEU A 298 16.83 -5.58 3.68
C LEU A 298 15.31 -5.71 3.54
N SER A 299 14.83 -6.18 2.38
CA SER A 299 13.40 -6.46 2.17
C SER A 299 12.98 -7.83 2.72
N VAL A 300 13.91 -8.79 2.72
CA VAL A 300 13.73 -10.08 3.42
C VAL A 300 13.65 -9.88 4.94
N GLY A 301 14.26 -8.81 5.48
CA GLY A 301 14.34 -8.61 6.92
C GLY A 301 15.50 -9.38 7.56
N VAL A 302 16.61 -9.58 6.83
CA VAL A 302 17.82 -10.20 7.39
C VAL A 302 18.24 -9.45 8.66
N SER A 303 18.76 -10.19 9.62
CA SER A 303 19.17 -9.75 10.96
C SER A 303 18.05 -9.30 11.90
N ALA A 304 16.79 -9.21 11.46
CA ALA A 304 15.65 -9.12 12.37
C ALA A 304 15.61 -10.32 13.34
N THR A 305 14.86 -10.16 14.43
CA THR A 305 14.57 -11.25 15.38
C THR A 305 13.87 -12.41 14.67
N LEU A 306 12.83 -12.10 13.90
CA LEU A 306 12.13 -13.07 13.05
C LEU A 306 12.13 -12.60 11.58
N PRO A 307 13.17 -12.89 10.77
CA PRO A 307 13.20 -12.49 9.35
C PRO A 307 11.95 -12.90 8.57
N VAL A 308 11.64 -12.19 7.50
CA VAL A 308 10.38 -12.22 6.73
C VAL A 308 9.20 -11.67 7.54
N HIS A 309 8.90 -12.22 8.71
CA HIS A 309 7.82 -11.76 9.59
C HIS A 309 8.02 -10.34 10.12
N ASP A 310 9.24 -10.01 10.54
CA ASP A 310 9.64 -8.69 11.03
C ASP A 310 10.21 -7.77 9.95
N SER A 311 10.18 -8.19 8.68
CA SER A 311 10.52 -7.30 7.57
C SER A 311 9.61 -6.07 7.54
N TRP A 312 10.11 -4.96 6.99
CA TRP A 312 9.32 -3.74 6.88
C TRP A 312 8.07 -3.95 6.02
N LEU A 313 8.12 -4.79 4.98
CA LEU A 313 6.95 -5.06 4.14
C LEU A 313 5.87 -5.81 4.92
N ALA A 314 6.25 -6.86 5.67
CA ALA A 314 5.27 -7.61 6.47
C ALA A 314 4.61 -6.72 7.53
N LYS A 315 5.40 -5.89 8.23
CA LYS A 315 4.89 -4.93 9.21
C LYS A 315 3.99 -3.87 8.56
N LEU A 316 4.37 -3.35 7.39
CA LEU A 316 3.58 -2.39 6.61
C LEU A 316 2.23 -2.98 6.20
N CYS A 317 2.23 -4.21 5.70
CA CYS A 317 1.01 -4.89 5.28
C CYS A 317 0.07 -5.16 6.46
N ARG A 318 0.59 -5.53 7.64
CA ARG A 318 -0.24 -5.63 8.84
C ARG A 318 -0.85 -4.29 9.22
N ALA A 319 -0.07 -3.21 9.23
CA ALA A 319 -0.54 -1.88 9.59
C ALA A 319 -1.60 -1.32 8.63
N GLU A 320 -1.56 -1.70 7.35
CA GLU A 320 -2.48 -1.20 6.33
C GLU A 320 -3.60 -2.19 5.94
N GLY A 321 -3.69 -3.33 6.62
CA GLY A 321 -4.70 -4.34 6.28
C GLY A 321 -4.52 -4.97 4.91
N ALA A 322 -3.28 -5.36 4.56
CA ALA A 322 -2.90 -5.93 3.28
C ALA A 322 -2.15 -7.28 3.44
N LEU A 323 -1.94 -7.98 2.32
CA LEU A 323 -1.04 -9.14 2.24
C LEU A 323 0.31 -8.79 1.61
N PRO A 324 1.44 -9.24 2.21
CA PRO A 324 2.76 -9.05 1.64
C PRO A 324 3.10 -10.15 0.62
N MET A 325 3.65 -9.75 -0.52
CA MET A 325 4.24 -10.64 -1.52
C MET A 325 5.73 -10.30 -1.69
N PHE A 326 6.60 -11.28 -1.54
CA PHE A 326 8.04 -11.04 -1.52
C PHE A 326 8.68 -11.46 -2.84
N TRP A 327 9.06 -10.48 -3.65
CA TRP A 327 9.91 -10.65 -4.82
C TRP A 327 11.33 -10.25 -4.43
N ALA A 328 11.88 -10.92 -3.41
CA ALA A 328 13.16 -10.56 -2.80
C ALA A 328 13.97 -11.79 -2.40
N ALA A 329 15.29 -11.69 -2.50
CA ALA A 329 16.22 -12.63 -1.89
C ALA A 329 17.46 -11.92 -1.33
N SER A 330 18.07 -12.53 -0.32
CA SER A 330 19.25 -11.96 0.33
C SER A 330 20.42 -11.89 -0.66
N GLY A 331 21.10 -10.74 -0.73
CA GLY A 331 22.26 -10.53 -1.59
C GLY A 331 21.95 -10.24 -3.06
N ASP A 332 20.68 -9.98 -3.41
CA ASP A 332 20.31 -9.65 -4.77
C ASP A 332 20.78 -8.27 -5.25
N THR A 333 21.04 -8.20 -6.55
CA THR A 333 21.34 -6.98 -7.31
C THR A 333 20.27 -6.74 -8.37
N LEU A 334 20.22 -5.53 -8.93
CA LEU A 334 19.38 -5.22 -10.08
C LEU A 334 19.69 -6.13 -11.28
N ALA A 335 20.96 -6.47 -11.46
CA ALA A 335 21.39 -7.38 -12.53
C ALA A 335 20.76 -8.78 -12.38
N ASN A 336 20.61 -9.30 -11.16
CA ASN A 336 19.97 -10.59 -10.92
C ASN A 336 18.49 -10.58 -11.32
N PHE A 337 17.79 -9.47 -11.13
CA PHE A 337 16.38 -9.31 -11.53
C PHE A 337 16.22 -9.05 -13.04
N ALA A 338 17.26 -8.51 -13.69
CA ALA A 338 17.28 -8.35 -15.14
C ALA A 338 17.43 -9.69 -15.89
N ASN A 339 17.59 -10.84 -15.24
CA ASN A 339 17.62 -12.14 -15.90
C ASN A 339 16.18 -12.68 -16.15
N ASP A 340 15.84 -13.09 -17.38
CA ASP A 340 14.51 -13.68 -17.69
C ASP A 340 14.23 -14.99 -16.95
N LEU A 341 15.30 -15.67 -16.54
CA LEU A 341 15.24 -16.87 -15.71
C LEU A 341 15.12 -16.54 -14.21
N ALA A 342 14.99 -15.26 -13.84
CA ALA A 342 14.69 -14.89 -12.46
C ALA A 342 13.32 -15.47 -12.07
N TRP A 343 13.37 -16.65 -11.46
CA TRP A 343 12.25 -17.39 -10.85
C TRP A 343 11.36 -16.50 -9.96
N LYS A 344 11.91 -15.38 -9.45
CA LYS A 344 11.24 -14.41 -8.58
C LYS A 344 9.97 -13.84 -9.18
N PHE A 345 9.88 -13.78 -10.51
CA PHE A 345 8.67 -13.38 -11.19
C PHE A 345 7.78 -14.58 -11.54
N HIS A 346 8.39 -15.69 -11.95
CA HIS A 346 7.67 -16.88 -12.39
C HIS A 346 6.92 -17.61 -11.28
N GLN A 347 7.46 -17.61 -10.05
CA GLN A 347 6.81 -18.22 -8.88
C GLN A 347 5.38 -17.70 -8.68
N TRP A 348 5.14 -16.42 -8.99
CA TRP A 348 3.87 -15.75 -8.71
C TRP A 348 3.01 -15.56 -9.96
N LYS A 349 3.44 -16.05 -11.12
CA LYS A 349 2.79 -15.78 -12.42
C LYS A 349 1.33 -16.25 -12.48
N ALA A 350 0.99 -17.31 -11.74
CA ALA A 350 -0.36 -17.86 -11.67
C ALA A 350 -1.23 -17.23 -10.56
N LEU A 351 -0.68 -16.30 -9.78
CA LEU A 351 -1.36 -15.65 -8.67
C LEU A 351 -1.83 -14.24 -9.07
N ALA A 352 -2.67 -13.64 -8.23
CA ALA A 352 -3.10 -12.27 -8.42
C ALA A 352 -1.90 -11.32 -8.42
N ARG A 353 -1.94 -10.34 -9.32
CA ARG A 353 -0.94 -9.27 -9.36
C ARG A 353 -1.08 -8.40 -8.10
N PRO A 354 0.02 -7.85 -7.57
CA PRO A 354 -0.04 -6.92 -6.46
C PRO A 354 -0.69 -5.59 -6.87
N ASP A 355 -1.44 -5.00 -5.96
CA ASP A 355 -2.08 -3.69 -6.11
C ASP A 355 -1.04 -2.55 -6.04
N VAL A 356 0.01 -2.74 -5.24
CA VAL A 356 1.18 -1.85 -5.13
C VAL A 356 2.47 -2.67 -5.13
N THR A 357 3.47 -2.25 -5.89
CA THR A 357 4.81 -2.84 -5.84
C THR A 357 5.83 -1.82 -5.37
N TYR A 358 6.58 -2.14 -4.32
CA TYR A 358 7.71 -1.33 -3.85
C TYR A 358 9.00 -1.81 -4.52
N PHE A 359 9.77 -0.88 -5.06
CA PHE A 359 11.07 -1.12 -5.68
C PHE A 359 12.18 -0.66 -4.72
N ALA A 360 12.75 -1.59 -3.96
CA ALA A 360 13.73 -1.33 -2.91
C ALA A 360 15.03 -2.12 -3.21
N MET A 361 15.72 -1.74 -4.28
CA MET A 361 16.87 -2.43 -4.85
C MET A 361 18.07 -1.50 -5.06
N GLY A 362 19.26 -2.09 -5.21
CA GLY A 362 20.47 -1.40 -5.64
C GLY A 362 21.57 -1.30 -4.60
N SER A 363 21.28 -1.65 -3.35
CA SER A 363 22.27 -1.61 -2.26
C SER A 363 23.47 -2.53 -2.57
N ASN A 364 23.22 -3.77 -3.01
CA ASN A 364 24.31 -4.70 -3.33
C ASN A 364 25.01 -4.37 -4.67
N ASP A 365 24.35 -3.67 -5.59
CA ASP A 365 25.01 -3.19 -6.82
C ASP A 365 26.08 -2.16 -6.48
N ILE A 366 25.74 -1.15 -5.67
CA ILE A 366 26.66 -0.07 -5.31
C ILE A 366 27.77 -0.59 -4.40
N PHE A 367 27.41 -1.18 -3.26
CA PHE A 367 28.37 -1.50 -2.20
C PHE A 367 28.97 -2.91 -2.30
N GLY A 368 28.42 -3.77 -3.16
CA GLY A 368 28.95 -5.11 -3.41
C GLY A 368 29.74 -5.21 -4.71
N SER A 369 29.32 -4.47 -5.74
CA SER A 369 29.96 -4.51 -7.08
C SER A 369 30.62 -3.19 -7.51
N GLY A 370 30.54 -2.13 -6.70
CA GLY A 370 31.10 -0.82 -7.05
C GLY A 370 30.41 -0.16 -8.25
N ALA A 371 29.12 -0.44 -8.46
CA ALA A 371 28.40 0.05 -9.64
C ALA A 371 28.37 1.59 -9.69
N SER A 372 28.70 2.16 -10.84
CA SER A 372 28.57 3.61 -11.07
C SER A 372 27.11 4.05 -11.20
N LEU A 373 26.84 5.35 -11.08
CA LEU A 373 25.50 5.90 -11.31
C LEU A 373 24.94 5.54 -12.70
N ALA A 374 25.78 5.56 -13.74
CA ALA A 374 25.37 5.19 -15.09
C ALA A 374 24.96 3.71 -15.17
N THR A 375 25.76 2.82 -14.57
CA THR A 375 25.44 1.38 -14.49
C THR A 375 24.15 1.14 -13.71
N MET A 376 23.93 1.86 -12.61
CA MET A 376 22.71 1.77 -11.81
C MET A 376 21.47 2.13 -12.63
N LYS A 377 21.51 3.24 -13.36
CA LYS A 377 20.41 3.68 -14.23
C LYS A 377 20.10 2.66 -15.33
N GLN A 378 21.14 2.09 -15.96
CA GLN A 378 20.95 1.05 -16.98
C GLN A 378 20.27 -0.20 -16.39
N ARG A 379 20.83 -0.75 -15.30
CA ARG A 379 20.28 -1.94 -14.64
C ARG A 379 18.86 -1.73 -14.11
N PHE A 380 18.53 -0.50 -13.67
CA PHE A 380 17.16 -0.13 -13.33
C PHE A 380 16.21 -0.34 -14.50
N TYR A 381 16.52 0.20 -15.70
CA TYR A 381 15.65 0.07 -16.86
C TYR A 381 15.52 -1.39 -17.34
N ASP A 382 16.61 -2.15 -17.30
CA ASP A 382 16.59 -3.58 -17.65
C ASP A 382 15.66 -4.37 -16.71
N CYS A 383 15.73 -4.09 -15.41
CA CYS A 383 14.83 -4.66 -14.41
C CYS A 383 13.39 -4.14 -14.57
N TRP A 384 13.21 -2.85 -14.86
CA TRP A 384 11.91 -2.19 -14.93
C TRP A 384 11.02 -2.78 -16.03
N LEU A 385 11.58 -2.99 -17.22
CA LEU A 385 10.85 -3.59 -18.34
C LEU A 385 10.24 -4.95 -17.97
N LYS A 386 10.99 -5.76 -17.23
CA LYS A 386 10.53 -7.07 -16.76
C LYS A 386 9.50 -6.94 -15.65
N LEU A 387 9.78 -6.08 -14.67
CA LEU A 387 8.86 -5.81 -13.57
C LEU A 387 7.46 -5.45 -14.06
N ARG A 388 7.35 -4.59 -15.09
CA ARG A 388 6.07 -4.15 -15.65
C ARG A 388 5.22 -5.28 -16.26
N ALA A 389 5.81 -6.42 -16.59
CA ALA A 389 5.06 -7.59 -17.07
C ALA A 389 4.32 -8.34 -15.93
N PHE A 390 4.78 -8.18 -14.68
CA PHE A 390 4.29 -8.91 -13.51
C PHE A 390 3.62 -8.00 -12.47
N ALA A 391 4.11 -6.77 -12.33
CA ALA A 391 3.55 -5.76 -11.44
C ALA A 391 2.29 -5.11 -12.02
N GLY A 392 1.43 -4.60 -11.13
CA GLY A 392 0.41 -3.64 -11.49
C GLY A 392 1.00 -2.28 -11.93
N PRO A 393 0.15 -1.33 -12.35
CA PRO A 393 0.60 -0.01 -12.76
C PRO A 393 1.26 0.80 -11.62
N ASN A 394 0.92 0.48 -10.36
CA ASN A 394 1.34 1.22 -9.18
C ASN A 394 2.68 0.71 -8.65
N VAL A 395 3.77 1.33 -9.10
CA VAL A 395 5.11 1.02 -8.60
C VAL A 395 5.65 2.22 -7.82
N VAL A 396 6.09 1.98 -6.59
CA VAL A 396 6.65 2.97 -5.66
C VAL A 396 8.15 2.72 -5.54
N LEU A 397 8.96 3.73 -5.83
CA LEU A 397 10.40 3.68 -5.68
C LEU A 397 10.78 3.92 -4.22
N CYS A 398 11.77 3.21 -3.72
CA CYS A 398 12.27 3.36 -2.36
C CYS A 398 13.75 3.75 -2.37
N SER A 399 14.15 4.64 -1.49
CA SER A 399 15.55 5.03 -1.38
C SER A 399 16.44 3.91 -0.81
N ILE A 400 17.69 3.86 -1.27
CA ILE A 400 18.73 2.96 -0.76
C ILE A 400 19.25 3.51 0.57
N PHE A 401 19.33 2.64 1.59
CA PHE A 401 19.87 2.98 2.91
C PHE A 401 21.37 3.26 2.87
N PRO A 402 21.88 4.18 3.71
CA PRO A 402 23.32 4.32 3.94
C PRO A 402 23.92 3.05 4.55
N ARG A 403 25.23 2.83 4.37
CA ARG A 403 25.96 1.70 5.00
C ARG A 403 27.16 2.20 5.83
N PHE A 404 27.48 1.51 6.91
CA PHE A 404 28.67 1.82 7.73
C PHE A 404 29.99 1.50 7.03
N ASN A 405 29.96 0.51 6.15
CA ASN A 405 31.14 0.00 5.43
C ASN A 405 31.24 0.54 4.00
N GLY A 406 30.39 1.49 3.61
CA GLY A 406 30.46 2.14 2.31
C GLY A 406 31.63 3.12 2.25
N SER A 407 32.41 3.06 1.18
CA SER A 407 33.41 4.08 0.88
C SER A 407 32.73 5.41 0.50
N ALA A 408 33.45 6.53 0.63
CA ALA A 408 32.91 7.84 0.26
C ALA A 408 32.42 7.90 -1.21
N PRO A 409 33.13 7.30 -2.21
CA PRO A 409 32.61 7.23 -3.58
C PRO A 409 31.31 6.43 -3.72
N GLU A 410 31.17 5.30 -3.02
CA GLU A 410 29.94 4.49 -3.07
C GLU A 410 28.75 5.22 -2.44
N GLU A 411 28.97 5.87 -1.30
CA GLU A 411 27.94 6.71 -0.66
C GLU A 411 27.53 7.90 -1.55
N ALA A 412 28.48 8.48 -2.30
CA ALA A 412 28.17 9.52 -3.28
C ALA A 412 27.26 8.98 -4.40
N VAL A 413 27.55 7.80 -4.95
CA VAL A 413 26.69 7.15 -5.96
C VAL A 413 25.30 6.84 -5.39
N ARG A 414 25.22 6.33 -4.15
CA ARG A 414 23.94 6.06 -3.48
C ARG A 414 23.08 7.32 -3.40
N LYS A 415 23.65 8.44 -2.93
CA LYS A 415 22.93 9.73 -2.82
C LYS A 415 22.44 10.21 -4.18
N GLN A 416 23.31 10.21 -5.19
CA GLN A 416 22.94 10.61 -6.56
C GLN A 416 21.87 9.71 -7.16
N TYR A 417 21.90 8.41 -6.86
CA TYR A 417 20.91 7.47 -7.35
C TYR A 417 19.55 7.68 -6.67
N ASN A 418 19.53 7.88 -5.34
CA ASN A 418 18.30 8.23 -4.62
C ASN A 418 17.67 9.53 -5.12
N GLU A 419 18.49 10.58 -5.31
CA GLU A 419 18.04 11.86 -5.88
C GLU A 419 17.47 11.68 -7.29
N TRP A 420 18.09 10.84 -8.13
CA TRP A 420 17.56 10.53 -9.45
C TRP A 420 16.22 9.79 -9.39
N LEU A 421 16.05 8.81 -8.50
CA LEU A 421 14.77 8.11 -8.32
C LEU A 421 13.66 9.09 -7.88
N GLU A 422 13.98 10.01 -6.97
CA GLU A 422 13.05 11.01 -6.45
C GLU A 422 12.62 12.02 -7.52
N THR A 423 13.60 12.62 -8.19
CA THR A 423 13.35 13.76 -9.09
C THR A 423 12.84 13.33 -10.46
N SER A 424 13.21 12.15 -10.94
CA SER A 424 12.87 11.71 -12.29
C SER A 424 11.76 10.67 -12.37
N LEU A 425 11.40 10.01 -11.26
CA LEU A 425 10.40 8.92 -11.20
C LEU A 425 10.51 7.97 -12.42
N PRO A 426 11.70 7.40 -12.66
CA PRO A 426 12.02 6.74 -13.91
C PRO A 426 11.06 5.59 -14.22
N GLY A 427 10.78 5.40 -15.51
CA GLY A 427 9.83 4.38 -15.97
C GLY A 427 8.36 4.71 -15.71
N GLY A 428 8.04 5.93 -15.27
CA GLY A 428 6.68 6.34 -14.93
C GLY A 428 6.23 5.82 -13.57
N ALA A 429 7.16 5.70 -12.62
CA ALA A 429 6.83 5.27 -11.27
C ALA A 429 5.80 6.21 -10.62
N SER A 430 4.90 5.64 -9.82
CA SER A 430 3.79 6.38 -9.24
C SER A 430 4.21 7.27 -8.07
N TYR A 431 5.33 6.93 -7.42
CA TYR A 431 5.81 7.63 -6.24
C TYR A 431 7.26 7.26 -5.88
N PHE A 432 7.86 8.08 -5.02
CA PHE A 432 9.13 7.81 -4.35
C PHE A 432 8.97 7.98 -2.84
N ILE A 433 9.54 7.07 -2.05
CA ILE A 433 9.59 7.15 -0.59
C ILE A 433 11.06 7.13 -0.15
N ASP A 434 11.48 8.17 0.56
CA ASP A 434 12.81 8.23 1.17
C ASP A 434 12.87 7.42 2.48
N MET A 435 12.79 6.10 2.37
CA MET A 435 12.86 5.19 3.52
C MET A 435 14.19 5.34 4.30
N ALA A 436 15.28 5.71 3.65
CA ALA A 436 16.57 5.95 4.28
C ALA A 436 16.49 7.05 5.36
N MET A 437 15.66 8.09 5.16
CA MET A 437 15.46 9.14 6.15
C MET A 437 14.98 8.61 7.50
N ALA A 438 14.26 7.48 7.54
CA ALA A 438 13.73 6.91 8.77
C ALA A 438 14.82 6.40 9.73
N ILE A 439 15.98 6.04 9.20
CA ILE A 439 17.04 5.30 9.90
C ILE A 439 18.44 5.92 9.75
N THR A 440 18.58 7.00 8.99
CA THR A 440 19.84 7.73 8.85
C THR A 440 20.10 8.54 10.13
N ASN A 441 21.35 8.65 10.55
CA ASN A 441 21.74 9.51 11.65
C ASN A 441 21.37 10.99 11.37
N PRO A 442 21.24 11.84 12.40
CA PRO A 442 20.92 13.26 12.20
C PRO A 442 21.90 14.03 11.33
N ASP A 443 23.15 13.55 11.22
CA ASP A 443 24.17 14.13 10.33
C ASP A 443 23.96 13.79 8.84
N GLY A 444 22.96 12.96 8.52
CA GLY A 444 22.62 12.55 7.15
C GLY A 444 23.64 11.63 6.48
N SER A 445 24.66 11.16 7.21
CA SER A 445 25.84 10.53 6.60
C SER A 445 25.79 9.00 6.63
N THR A 446 25.25 8.42 7.69
CA THR A 446 25.39 6.99 8.01
C THR A 446 24.10 6.38 8.55
N LEU A 447 24.01 5.06 8.48
CA LEU A 447 22.96 4.30 9.16
C LEU A 447 23.05 4.54 10.67
N SER A 448 21.92 4.65 11.36
CA SER A 448 21.95 4.76 12.82
C SER A 448 22.26 3.42 13.47
N LEU A 449 23.31 3.38 14.30
CA LEU A 449 23.67 2.18 15.08
C LEU A 449 22.52 1.70 15.99
N LYS A 450 21.61 2.60 16.37
CA LYS A 450 20.39 2.26 17.11
C LYS A 450 19.49 1.26 16.36
N TYR A 451 19.48 1.33 15.03
CA TYR A 451 18.59 0.54 14.18
C TYR A 451 19.32 -0.58 13.43
N ALA A 452 20.65 -0.58 13.46
CA ALA A 452 21.49 -1.61 12.87
C ALA A 452 21.65 -2.81 13.81
N SER A 453 21.88 -3.99 13.23
CA SER A 453 22.11 -5.22 13.99
C SER A 453 23.47 -5.22 14.72
N SER A 454 24.47 -4.52 14.19
CA SER A 454 25.76 -4.28 14.85
C SER A 454 26.45 -3.07 14.22
N SER A 455 27.68 -2.75 14.67
CA SER A 455 28.51 -1.71 14.05
C SER A 455 29.11 -2.09 12.70
N THR A 456 29.03 -3.37 12.31
CA THR A 456 29.55 -3.89 11.05
C THR A 456 28.47 -4.51 10.18
N ASP A 457 27.30 -4.81 10.75
CA ASP A 457 26.15 -5.37 10.04
C ASP A 457 25.23 -4.25 9.57
N ILE A 458 25.15 -4.11 8.25
CA ILE A 458 24.31 -3.13 7.54
C ILE A 458 22.81 -3.44 7.64
N HIS A 459 22.45 -4.65 8.08
CA HIS A 459 21.06 -5.04 8.19
C HIS A 459 20.43 -4.46 9.46
N LEU A 460 19.12 -4.27 9.40
CA LEU A 460 18.37 -3.66 10.49
C LEU A 460 17.97 -4.72 11.54
N THR A 461 17.82 -4.27 12.78
CA THR A 461 17.10 -5.04 13.81
C THR A 461 15.60 -5.00 13.54
N SER A 462 14.81 -5.83 14.25
CA SER A 462 13.33 -5.73 14.21
C SER A 462 12.82 -4.33 14.58
N GLN A 463 13.53 -3.60 15.44
CA GLN A 463 13.22 -2.20 15.77
C GLN A 463 13.50 -1.27 14.59
N GLY A 464 14.61 -1.46 13.88
CA GLY A 464 14.93 -0.69 12.67
C GLY A 464 13.88 -0.88 11.58
N TYR A 465 13.46 -2.12 11.30
CA TYR A 465 12.38 -2.38 10.34
C TYR A 465 11.03 -1.80 10.79
N ALA A 466 10.73 -1.82 12.10
CA ALA A 466 9.53 -1.16 12.63
C ALA A 466 9.58 0.36 12.44
N ARG A 467 10.75 1.00 12.62
CA ARG A 467 10.93 2.43 12.39
C ARG A 467 10.71 2.82 10.93
N VAL A 468 11.27 2.04 9.99
CA VAL A 468 11.03 2.21 8.55
C VAL A 468 9.54 2.08 8.23
N THR A 469 8.88 1.07 8.79
CA THR A 469 7.43 0.85 8.59
C THR A 469 6.61 2.04 9.06
N GLN A 470 6.87 2.53 10.28
CA GLN A 470 6.16 3.68 10.84
C GLN A 470 6.31 4.92 9.94
N PHE A 471 7.52 5.14 9.42
CA PHE A 471 7.77 6.22 8.47
C PHE A 471 6.98 6.04 7.17
N MET A 472 6.97 4.83 6.60
CA MET A 472 6.20 4.53 5.39
C MET A 472 4.70 4.75 5.58
N VAL A 473 4.10 4.24 6.67
CA VAL A 473 2.68 4.45 6.99
C VAL A 473 2.37 5.95 7.06
N SER A 474 3.21 6.73 7.74
CA SER A 474 3.01 8.19 7.84
C SER A 474 3.13 8.93 6.50
N THR A 475 3.86 8.36 5.53
CA THR A 475 4.08 8.93 4.19
C THR A 475 2.99 8.47 3.20
N VAL A 476 2.40 7.30 3.40
CA VAL A 476 1.31 6.76 2.56
C VAL A 476 -0.03 7.34 2.96
N VAL A 477 -0.32 7.45 4.27
CA VAL A 477 -1.55 8.07 4.81
C VAL A 477 -1.65 9.56 4.44
N SER A 478 -0.53 10.21 4.14
CA SER A 478 -0.51 11.63 3.73
C SER A 478 -0.80 11.87 2.24
N LYS A 479 -1.10 10.86 1.41
CA LYS A 479 -1.34 11.09 -0.03
C LYS A 479 -2.81 11.36 -0.40
N ASP A 480 -3.76 10.89 0.41
CA ASP A 480 -5.16 11.35 0.31
C ASP A 480 -5.36 12.71 1.01
N GLN A 481 -4.37 13.15 1.78
CA GLN A 481 -4.27 14.46 2.41
C GLN A 481 -2.92 15.10 2.12
N ARG A 482 -2.57 15.24 0.82
CA ARG A 482 -1.33 15.88 0.42
C ARG A 482 -1.43 17.37 0.77
N TYR A 483 -0.96 17.74 1.96
CA TYR A 483 -0.92 19.14 2.34
C TYR A 483 0.29 19.80 1.68
N VAL A 484 0.05 20.84 0.88
CA VAL A 484 1.09 21.68 0.29
C VAL A 484 1.23 22.91 1.19
N VAL A 485 2.42 23.07 1.78
CA VAL A 485 2.77 24.29 2.50
C VAL A 485 3.46 25.25 1.54
N ARG A 486 2.96 26.48 1.41
CA ARG A 486 3.59 27.54 0.58
C ARG A 486 3.79 28.80 1.43
N GLU A 487 4.80 29.58 1.07
CA GLU A 487 5.14 30.85 1.76
C GLU A 487 5.10 32.08 0.84
N THR A 488 4.81 31.90 -0.45
CA THR A 488 4.87 32.98 -1.47
C THR A 488 3.87 34.11 -1.22
N ALA A 489 2.74 33.81 -0.60
CA ALA A 489 1.70 34.78 -0.25
C ALA A 489 1.31 34.67 1.23
N GLY A 490 2.31 34.56 2.09
CA GLY A 490 2.13 34.16 3.49
C GLY A 490 2.12 32.64 3.61
N ARG A 491 1.89 32.13 4.82
CA ARG A 491 1.90 30.69 5.09
C ARG A 491 0.54 30.09 4.79
N THR A 492 0.45 29.25 3.75
CA THR A 492 -0.76 28.52 3.39
C THR A 492 -0.57 27.02 3.54
N VAL A 493 -1.63 26.32 3.94
CA VAL A 493 -1.74 24.86 3.88
C VAL A 493 -2.95 24.52 3.02
N SER A 494 -2.71 23.89 1.88
CA SER A 494 -3.76 23.41 0.97
C SER A 494 -3.72 21.89 0.86
N VAL A 495 -4.87 21.24 0.68
CA VAL A 495 -4.96 19.81 0.40
C VAL A 495 -5.59 19.58 -0.97
N TRP A 496 -5.22 18.50 -1.65
CA TRP A 496 -5.94 18.10 -2.85
C TRP A 496 -7.28 17.44 -2.48
N ASP A 497 -8.39 18.05 -2.89
CA ASP A 497 -9.74 17.51 -2.73
C ASP A 497 -10.07 16.65 -3.96
N TYR A 498 -9.93 15.33 -3.80
CA TYR A 498 -10.20 14.36 -4.86
C TYR A 498 -11.69 14.26 -5.22
N LEU A 499 -12.60 14.55 -4.29
CA LEU A 499 -14.04 14.49 -4.53
C LEU A 499 -14.48 15.56 -5.55
N ASN A 500 -13.89 16.75 -5.43
CA ASN A 500 -14.20 17.89 -6.31
C ASN A 500 -13.10 18.19 -7.35
N ASN A 501 -12.06 17.34 -7.43
CA ASN A 501 -10.92 17.46 -8.34
C ASN A 501 -10.26 18.86 -8.34
N ARG A 502 -9.94 19.39 -7.15
CA ARG A 502 -9.33 20.72 -7.00
C ARG A 502 -8.41 20.81 -5.78
N GLU A 503 -7.53 21.81 -5.76
CA GLU A 503 -6.78 22.18 -4.54
C GLU A 503 -7.68 23.01 -3.61
N GLN A 504 -7.75 22.63 -2.34
CA GLN A 504 -8.56 23.26 -1.30
C GLN A 504 -7.66 23.86 -0.22
N LEU A 505 -7.72 25.17 -0.01
CA LEU A 505 -7.04 25.83 1.10
C LEU A 505 -7.70 25.42 2.44
N ILE A 506 -6.92 24.89 3.38
CA ILE A 506 -7.36 24.52 4.73
C ILE A 506 -6.94 25.58 5.74
N TYR A 507 -5.77 26.19 5.55
CA TYR A 507 -5.25 27.26 6.40
C TYR A 507 -4.50 28.30 5.58
N GLY A 508 -4.58 29.57 5.99
CA GLY A 508 -3.79 30.64 5.42
C GLY A 508 -3.56 31.76 6.42
N ASP A 509 -2.34 32.27 6.49
CA ASP A 509 -1.96 33.46 7.25
C ASP A 509 -1.01 34.34 6.44
N THR A 510 -1.42 35.57 6.15
CA THR A 510 -0.59 36.53 5.38
C THR A 510 0.53 37.17 6.22
N GLY A 511 0.49 36.99 7.54
CA GLY A 511 1.18 37.86 8.48
C GLY A 511 0.63 39.29 8.45
N VAL A 512 1.23 40.17 9.25
CA VAL A 512 0.90 41.60 9.27
C VAL A 512 1.69 42.32 8.17
N ARG A 513 0.98 43.09 7.35
CA ARG A 513 1.52 43.88 6.24
C ARG A 513 1.40 45.36 6.54
N ASP A 514 2.46 46.13 6.32
CA ASP A 514 2.42 47.58 6.30
C ASP A 514 2.11 48.06 4.88
N VAL A 515 0.94 48.66 4.71
CA VAL A 515 0.41 49.16 3.45
C VAL A 515 0.32 50.69 3.44
N SER A 516 1.06 51.38 4.32
CA SER A 516 1.08 52.84 4.41
C SER A 516 1.52 53.51 3.11
N SER A 517 2.38 52.86 2.32
CA SER A 517 2.82 53.34 1.00
C SER A 517 1.74 53.26 -0.08
N LEU A 518 0.63 52.56 0.16
CA LEU A 518 -0.50 52.41 -0.77
C LEU A 518 -1.59 53.46 -0.53
N VAL A 519 -1.42 54.33 0.45
CA VAL A 519 -2.39 55.37 0.78
C VAL A 519 -2.44 56.43 -0.34
N PRO A 520 -3.64 56.84 -0.82
CA PRO A 520 -3.78 57.85 -1.87
C PRO A 520 -3.20 59.22 -1.47
N ALA A 521 -2.84 60.01 -2.48
CA ALA A 521 -2.44 61.40 -2.27
C ALA A 521 -3.54 62.20 -1.55
N GLY A 522 -3.14 63.06 -0.60
CA GLY A 522 -4.07 63.89 0.20
C GLY A 522 -4.51 63.27 1.53
N ILE A 523 -4.06 62.03 1.82
CA ILE A 523 -4.16 61.39 3.13
C ILE A 523 -2.75 61.17 3.66
N THR A 524 -2.55 61.45 4.94
CA THR A 524 -1.32 61.10 5.66
C THR A 524 -1.66 60.06 6.72
N VAL A 525 -0.82 59.05 6.87
CA VAL A 525 -0.94 58.02 7.92
C VAL A 525 0.45 57.72 8.49
N THR A 526 0.54 57.41 9.79
CA THR A 526 1.81 56.94 10.38
C THR A 526 1.99 55.45 10.15
N ASN A 527 0.94 54.66 10.42
CA ASN A 527 0.94 53.22 10.22
C ASN A 527 -0.42 52.80 9.68
N LEU A 528 -0.48 52.11 8.54
CA LEU A 528 -1.66 51.40 8.04
C LEU A 528 -1.29 49.94 7.84
N ARG A 529 -1.93 49.06 8.60
CA ARG A 529 -1.61 47.63 8.63
C ARG A 529 -2.80 46.78 8.22
N ILE A 530 -2.52 45.68 7.54
CA ILE A 530 -3.51 44.70 7.13
C ILE A 530 -2.99 43.28 7.32
N SER A 531 -3.84 42.35 7.76
CA SER A 531 -3.56 40.92 7.79
C SER A 531 -4.81 40.12 7.45
N ARG A 532 -4.62 38.89 6.99
CA ARG A 532 -5.69 37.91 6.78
C ARG A 532 -5.28 36.57 7.40
N THR A 533 -6.16 36.02 8.22
CA THR A 533 -6.06 34.65 8.77
C THR A 533 -7.33 33.89 8.42
N GLY A 534 -7.21 32.85 7.59
CA GLY A 534 -8.35 32.15 7.01
C GLY A 534 -9.23 33.10 6.18
N ARG A 535 -10.47 33.32 6.62
CA ARG A 535 -11.40 34.27 5.98
C ARG A 535 -11.46 35.63 6.67
N THR A 536 -10.78 35.81 7.80
CA THR A 536 -10.86 37.04 8.59
C THR A 536 -9.75 37.99 8.19
N VAL A 537 -10.11 39.19 7.77
CA VAL A 537 -9.21 40.30 7.48
C VAL A 537 -9.24 41.26 8.67
N ASN A 538 -8.06 41.68 9.14
CA ASN A 538 -7.91 42.73 10.13
C ASN A 538 -7.18 43.92 9.50
N VAL A 539 -7.71 45.11 9.70
CA VAL A 539 -7.07 46.37 9.29
C VAL A 539 -6.95 47.28 10.49
N SER A 540 -5.82 47.94 10.66
CA SER A 540 -5.63 48.98 11.66
C SER A 540 -4.83 50.15 11.13
N ALA A 541 -5.14 51.36 11.60
CA ALA A 541 -4.46 52.56 11.20
C ALA A 541 -4.20 53.49 12.38
N GLN A 542 -3.08 54.21 12.31
CA GLN A 542 -2.65 55.16 13.32
C GLN A 542 -2.37 56.53 12.70
N ALA A 543 -2.87 57.59 13.35
CA ALA A 543 -2.64 58.98 12.96
C ALA A 543 -3.03 59.28 11.50
N VAL A 544 -4.20 58.83 11.08
CA VAL A 544 -4.79 59.14 9.78
C VAL A 544 -5.28 60.59 9.79
N THR A 545 -4.84 61.41 8.83
CA THR A 545 -5.26 62.81 8.68
C THR A 545 -5.48 63.15 7.20
N SER A 546 -6.35 64.11 6.93
CA SER A 546 -6.60 64.65 5.59
C SER A 546 -6.64 66.17 5.63
N SER A 547 -6.20 66.84 4.56
CA SER A 547 -6.32 68.29 4.41
C SER A 547 -7.75 68.76 4.06
N THR A 548 -8.64 67.85 3.69
CA THR A 548 -10.02 68.14 3.30
C THR A 548 -11.03 67.42 4.18
N ALA A 549 -12.22 68.00 4.36
CA ALA A 549 -13.32 67.33 5.05
C ALA A 549 -14.17 66.49 4.07
N GLY A 550 -14.69 65.35 4.50
CA GLY A 550 -15.60 64.52 3.70
C GLY A 550 -15.45 63.01 3.89
N HIS A 551 -15.95 62.23 2.94
CA HIS A 551 -15.74 60.77 2.91
C HIS A 551 -14.37 60.45 2.31
N MET A 552 -13.43 60.07 3.15
CA MET A 552 -12.04 59.87 2.75
C MET A 552 -11.78 58.39 2.45
N THR A 553 -11.30 58.09 1.24
CA THR A 553 -10.80 56.76 0.88
C THR A 553 -9.36 56.64 1.35
N ILE A 554 -9.13 55.71 2.27
CA ILE A 554 -7.82 55.49 2.92
C ILE A 554 -7.00 54.47 2.15
N LEU A 555 -7.65 53.44 1.60
CA LEU A 555 -6.99 52.35 0.86
C LEU A 555 -7.96 51.72 -0.13
N ASP A 556 -7.48 51.42 -1.34
CA ASP A 556 -8.14 50.44 -2.22
C ASP A 556 -7.63 49.05 -1.84
N LEU A 557 -8.50 48.26 -1.21
CA LEU A 557 -8.24 46.93 -0.68
C LEU A 557 -7.80 45.99 -1.82
N PRO A 558 -6.57 45.44 -1.72
CA PRO A 558 -6.07 44.47 -2.68
C PRO A 558 -6.97 43.24 -2.77
N LEU A 559 -6.96 42.58 -3.94
CA LEU A 559 -7.62 41.29 -4.10
C LEU A 559 -7.07 40.29 -3.06
N GLY A 560 -7.98 39.57 -2.40
CA GLY A 560 -7.67 38.71 -1.26
C GLY A 560 -7.98 39.35 0.09
N PHE A 561 -8.33 40.64 0.13
CA PHE A 561 -8.63 41.36 1.37
C PHE A 561 -9.96 42.11 1.32
N ARG A 562 -10.79 41.92 0.28
CA ARG A 562 -12.06 42.65 0.12
C ARG A 562 -13.20 41.98 0.90
N PRO A 563 -14.19 42.72 1.42
CA PRO A 563 -15.36 42.13 2.08
C PRO A 563 -16.14 41.17 1.16
N ASP A 564 -16.78 40.14 1.73
CA ASP A 564 -17.43 39.02 1.04
C ASP A 564 -18.75 39.32 0.31
N ASP A 565 -19.50 40.34 0.68
CA ASP A 565 -20.89 40.55 0.20
C ASP A 565 -21.16 41.95 -0.35
N GLY A 566 -20.12 42.77 -0.54
CA GLY A 566 -20.27 44.17 -0.93
C GLY A 566 -21.05 45.02 0.10
N SER A 567 -21.43 44.44 1.25
CA SER A 567 -22.10 45.17 2.32
C SER A 567 -21.10 46.02 3.07
N GLN A 568 -21.60 47.13 3.63
CA GLN A 568 -20.80 47.96 4.52
C GLN A 568 -20.53 47.18 5.80
N ARG A 569 -19.27 46.89 6.11
CA ARG A 569 -18.86 46.39 7.43
C ARG A 569 -18.56 47.59 8.33
N ALA A 570 -19.26 47.73 9.45
CA ALA A 570 -19.05 48.87 10.33
C ALA A 570 -17.79 48.69 11.19
N GLY A 571 -16.86 49.63 11.08
CA GLY A 571 -15.81 49.85 12.07
C GLY A 571 -15.95 51.23 12.73
N VAL A 572 -15.17 51.48 13.77
CA VAL A 572 -15.14 52.77 14.47
C VAL A 572 -13.76 53.39 14.34
N ALA A 573 -13.70 54.62 13.82
CA ALA A 573 -12.54 55.49 13.91
C ALA A 573 -12.73 56.47 15.07
N THR A 574 -11.71 56.66 15.90
CA THR A 574 -11.72 57.61 17.01
C THR A 574 -10.68 58.70 16.80
N SER A 575 -11.06 59.94 17.14
CA SER A 575 -10.11 61.05 17.22
C SER A 575 -9.42 61.09 18.58
N ARG A 576 -8.10 61.28 18.60
CA ARG A 576 -7.35 61.53 19.85
C ARG A 576 -7.64 62.88 20.48
N SER A 577 -8.05 63.87 19.69
CA SER A 577 -8.17 65.27 20.12
C SER A 577 -9.60 65.72 20.40
N SER A 578 -10.62 64.97 19.95
CA SER A 578 -12.00 65.49 19.94
C SER A 578 -13.11 64.51 20.32
N ASN A 579 -12.81 63.30 20.80
CA ASN A 579 -13.82 62.24 21.09
C ASN A 579 -14.78 61.95 19.91
N ILE A 580 -14.42 62.36 18.69
CA ILE A 580 -15.24 62.15 17.51
C ILE A 580 -15.14 60.68 17.11
N VAL A 581 -16.29 60.02 17.04
CA VAL A 581 -16.47 58.66 16.50
C VAL A 581 -16.99 58.78 15.08
N ARG A 582 -16.33 58.11 14.12
CA ARG A 582 -16.78 58.02 12.73
C ARG A 582 -16.91 56.58 12.27
N PRO A 583 -17.93 56.26 11.44
CA PRO A 583 -18.04 54.95 10.85
C PRO A 583 -16.94 54.73 9.81
N ILE A 584 -16.36 53.55 9.84
CA ILE A 584 -15.50 53.02 8.80
C ILE A 584 -16.31 52.06 7.97
N SER A 585 -16.18 52.17 6.66
CA SER A 585 -16.85 51.30 5.73
C SER A 585 -15.84 50.77 4.72
N PRO A 586 -15.46 49.49 4.79
CA PRO A 586 -14.90 48.79 3.66
C PRO A 586 -16.08 48.45 2.73
N PHE A 587 -16.15 49.12 1.58
CA PHE A 587 -17.22 48.97 0.59
C PHE A 587 -16.65 48.40 -0.69
N THR A 588 -17.03 47.18 -1.06
CA THR A 588 -16.54 46.45 -2.26
C THR A 588 -15.02 46.32 -2.30
N SER A 589 -14.28 47.36 -2.72
CA SER A 589 -12.83 47.43 -2.64
C SER A 589 -12.29 48.62 -1.83
N LEU A 590 -13.11 49.53 -1.31
CA LEU A 590 -12.61 50.78 -0.73
C LEU A 590 -12.74 50.82 0.79
N LEU A 591 -11.64 51.04 1.50
CA LEU A 591 -11.64 51.35 2.93
C LEU A 591 -11.81 52.86 3.13
N ARG A 592 -12.93 53.27 3.73
CA ARG A 592 -13.27 54.70 3.91
C ARG A 592 -13.51 55.08 5.37
N ILE A 593 -13.13 56.30 5.74
CA ILE A 593 -13.63 57.00 6.93
C ILE A 593 -14.69 57.99 6.45
N LEU A 594 -15.91 57.87 6.99
CA LEU A 594 -17.01 58.76 6.62
C LEU A 594 -16.98 60.05 7.47
N ASP A 595 -17.29 61.19 6.85
CA ASP A 595 -17.40 62.49 7.50
C ASP A 595 -16.17 62.88 8.33
N MET A 596 -14.98 62.58 7.78
CA MET A 596 -13.70 62.93 8.39
C MET A 596 -13.54 64.46 8.35
N PRO A 597 -13.31 65.13 9.48
CA PRO A 597 -13.02 66.57 9.48
C PRO A 597 -11.60 66.85 8.98
N ALA A 598 -11.41 67.96 8.28
CA ALA A 598 -10.09 68.40 7.83
C ALA A 598 -9.13 68.58 9.04
N GLY A 599 -7.89 68.12 8.90
CA GLY A 599 -6.81 68.25 9.88
C GLY A 599 -6.95 67.42 11.16
N THR A 600 -8.02 66.62 11.31
CA THR A 600 -8.22 65.80 12.51
C THR A 600 -7.47 64.47 12.41
N LEU A 601 -6.71 64.13 13.46
CA LEU A 601 -6.02 62.85 13.59
C LEU A 601 -6.98 61.75 14.06
N MET A 602 -7.12 60.70 13.25
CA MET A 602 -7.98 59.56 13.51
C MET A 602 -7.14 58.27 13.68
N GLU A 603 -7.63 57.36 14.52
CA GLU A 603 -7.10 56.01 14.67
C GLU A 603 -8.24 55.00 14.51
N PHE A 604 -7.93 53.81 13.99
CA PHE A 604 -8.95 52.78 13.88
C PHE A 604 -8.43 51.36 13.84
N GLY A 605 -9.34 50.43 14.13
CA GLY A 605 -9.21 49.01 13.84
C GLY A 605 -10.56 48.47 13.35
N CYS A 606 -10.54 47.58 12.36
CA CYS A 606 -11.71 46.82 11.95
C CYS A 606 -11.34 45.40 11.57
N SER A 607 -12.29 44.49 11.75
CA SER A 607 -12.18 43.08 11.38
C SER A 607 -13.42 42.69 10.58
N TYR A 608 -13.23 41.95 9.49
CA TYR A 608 -14.32 41.51 8.62
C TYR A 608 -13.96 40.23 7.87
N THR A 609 -14.97 39.57 7.31
CA THR A 609 -14.76 38.38 6.48
C THR A 609 -14.56 38.74 5.01
N THR A 610 -13.76 37.94 4.30
CA THR A 610 -13.55 38.03 2.85
C THR A 610 -13.98 36.74 2.15
N ALA A 611 -14.54 36.88 0.94
CA ALA A 611 -14.81 35.78 0.02
C ALA A 611 -13.80 35.72 -1.12
N ASP A 612 -12.87 36.66 -1.18
CA ASP A 612 -11.84 36.64 -2.20
C ASP A 612 -11.00 35.36 -2.09
N PRO A 613 -10.53 34.82 -3.24
CA PRO A 613 -9.47 33.82 -3.26
C PRO A 613 -8.27 34.25 -2.39
N TRP A 614 -7.46 33.30 -1.94
CA TRP A 614 -6.21 33.65 -1.27
C TRP A 614 -5.33 34.47 -2.21
N PRO A 615 -4.70 35.57 -1.74
CA PRO A 615 -3.90 36.42 -2.61
C PRO A 615 -2.72 35.65 -3.23
N THR A 616 -2.38 35.96 -4.48
CA THR A 616 -1.17 35.41 -5.14
C THR A 616 0.09 36.20 -4.82
N THR A 617 -0.06 37.45 -4.35
CA THR A 617 1.02 38.34 -3.90
C THR A 617 0.56 39.11 -2.66
N LEU A 618 1.47 39.35 -1.72
CA LEU A 618 1.15 40.14 -0.52
C LEU A 618 1.29 41.64 -0.80
N PRO A 619 0.37 42.48 -0.30
CA PRO A 619 0.51 43.93 -0.40
C PRO A 619 1.54 44.46 0.61
N GLY A 620 2.11 45.62 0.29
CA GLY A 620 2.99 46.35 1.20
C GLY A 620 4.25 45.58 1.62
N SER A 621 4.84 45.99 2.74
CA SER A 621 6.02 45.32 3.35
C SER A 621 5.62 44.47 4.56
N ALA A 622 6.43 43.47 4.93
CA ALA A 622 6.18 42.64 6.10
C ALA A 622 6.45 43.44 7.39
N VAL A 623 5.57 43.35 8.38
CA VAL A 623 5.83 43.85 9.74
C VAL A 623 6.30 42.67 10.59
N GLY A 624 7.59 42.62 10.88
CA GLY A 624 8.21 41.47 11.54
C GLY A 624 8.44 40.31 10.57
N THR A 625 8.51 39.09 11.10
CA THR A 625 8.63 37.87 10.30
C THR A 625 7.24 37.34 9.94
N ILE A 626 7.12 36.73 8.76
CA ILE A 626 5.92 35.94 8.43
C ILE A 626 5.84 34.81 9.46
N PRO A 627 4.68 34.54 10.09
CA PRO A 627 4.58 33.59 11.20
C PRO A 627 5.16 32.22 10.86
N TYR A 628 6.25 31.86 11.54
CA TYR A 628 6.72 30.49 11.67
C TYR A 628 6.21 29.96 13.02
N GLN A 629 5.13 29.17 12.99
CA GLN A 629 4.89 28.18 14.05
C GLN A 629 5.76 26.96 13.81
#